data_AF-A0A974SWN6-F1
#
_entry.id   AF-A0A974SWN6-F1
#
_cell.length_a   1.000
_cell.length_b   1.000
_cell.length_c   1.000
_cell.angle_alpha   90.00
_cell.angle_beta   90.00
_cell.angle_gamma   90.00
#
_symmetry.space_group_name_H-M   'P 1'
#
loop_
_entity.id
_entity.type
_entity.pdbx_description
1 polymer ?
#
loop_
_entity_poly.entity_id
_entity_poly.type
_entity_poly.pdbx_seq_one_letter_code
_entity_poly.pdbx_strand_id
1 'polypeptide(L)'
;MSAKKPEADALIGALLSQMTEFSCLGCPQQALDIRRQLARLQRYPDSEIAPSLKQLGRHLEQEWTQLHFAIADDLSPDTGDQLAVFH
;
A
#
# COMPACT_ATOMS: atom_id res chain seq x y z
N MET A 1 -0.77 33.60 -7.00
CA MET A 1 -0.68 32.40 -7.84
C MET A 1 -0.11 31.28 -6.97
N SER A 2 -0.98 30.50 -6.31
CA SER A 2 -0.52 29.43 -5.42
C SER A 2 0.12 28.34 -6.25
N ALA A 3 1.41 28.10 -6.06
CA ALA A 3 2.08 26.90 -6.53
C ALA A 3 1.42 25.70 -5.85
N LYS A 4 0.34 25.19 -6.44
CA LYS A 4 -0.28 23.91 -6.10
C LYS A 4 0.80 22.86 -6.35
N LYS A 5 1.53 22.47 -5.29
CA LYS A 5 2.73 21.64 -5.39
C LYS A 5 2.37 20.32 -6.08
N PRO A 6 2.81 20.10 -7.33
CA PRO A 6 2.42 18.91 -8.11
C PRO A 6 3.03 17.62 -7.55
N GLU A 7 3.90 17.72 -6.55
CA GLU A 7 4.65 16.60 -5.98
C GLU A 7 3.77 15.64 -5.18
N ALA A 8 2.80 16.15 -4.39
CA ALA A 8 1.89 15.30 -3.63
C ALA A 8 0.86 14.60 -4.54
N ASP A 9 0.30 15.32 -5.51
CA ASP A 9 -0.63 14.77 -6.51
C ASP A 9 0.05 13.69 -7.36
N ALA A 10 1.28 13.94 -7.82
CA ALA A 10 2.06 12.96 -8.57
C ALA A 10 2.42 11.73 -7.72
N LEU A 11 2.75 11.92 -6.44
CA LEU A 11 3.06 10.81 -5.53
C LEU A 11 1.84 9.93 -5.28
N ILE A 12 0.64 10.50 -5.12
CA ILE A 12 -0.60 9.72 -5.02
C ILE A 12 -0.88 8.97 -6.32
N GLY A 13 -0.72 9.63 -7.48
CA GLY A 13 -0.89 8.97 -8.78
C GLY A 13 0.06 7.78 -8.96
N ALA A 14 1.33 7.92 -8.58
CA ALA A 14 2.32 6.85 -8.61
C ALA A 14 1.94 5.69 -7.67
N LEU A 15 1.52 6.00 -6.44
CA LEU A 15 1.07 5.01 -5.46
C LEU A 15 -0.09 4.17 -5.99
N LEU A 16 -1.11 4.80 -6.58
CA LEU A 16 -2.26 4.10 -7.14
C LEU A 16 -1.86 3.12 -8.25
N SER A 17 -1.01 3.55 -9.18
CA SER A 17 -0.50 2.70 -10.25
C SER A 17 0.31 1.52 -9.69
N GLN A 18 1.20 1.76 -8.73
CA GLN A 18 2.02 0.71 -8.15
C GLN A 18 1.23 -0.29 -7.30
N MET A 19 0.25 0.17 -6.52
CA MET A 19 -0.64 -0.72 -5.79
C MET A 19 -1.46 -1.59 -6.73
N THR A 20 -1.95 -1.02 -7.84
CA THR A 20 -2.67 -1.78 -8.88
C THR A 20 -1.79 -2.84 -9.51
N GLU A 21 -0.57 -2.48 -9.90
CA GLU A 21 0.37 -3.41 -10.53
C GLU A 21 0.84 -4.49 -9.56
N PHE A 22 1.08 -4.14 -8.29
CA PHE A 22 1.40 -5.11 -7.24
C PHE A 22 0.26 -6.11 -7.02
N SER A 23 -1.01 -5.69 -7.05
CA SER A 23 -2.15 -6.62 -6.97
C SER A 23 -2.19 -7.64 -8.09
N CYS A 24 -1.57 -7.37 -9.25
CA CYS A 24 -1.48 -8.31 -10.37
C CYS A 24 -0.26 -9.22 -10.31
N LEU A 25 0.89 -8.70 -9.86
CA LEU A 25 2.19 -9.39 -9.99
C LEU A 25 2.78 -9.89 -8.66
N GLY A 26 2.32 -9.37 -7.52
CA GLY A 26 2.78 -9.78 -6.19
C GLY A 26 4.27 -9.52 -5.91
N CYS A 27 4.91 -8.60 -6.63
CA CYS A 27 6.37 -8.38 -6.56
C CYS A 27 6.82 -7.81 -5.20
N PRO A 28 7.68 -8.50 -4.42
CA PRO A 28 8.06 -8.08 -3.07
C PRO A 28 8.90 -6.80 -3.02
N GLN A 29 9.70 -6.51 -4.05
CA GLN A 29 10.41 -5.22 -4.16
C GLN A 29 9.44 -4.05 -4.31
N GLN A 30 8.37 -4.24 -5.08
CA GLN A 30 7.31 -3.25 -5.26
C GLN A 30 6.59 -2.95 -3.95
N ALA A 31 6.35 -3.98 -3.14
CA ALA A 31 5.76 -3.83 -1.81
C ALA A 31 6.59 -2.91 -0.89
N LEU A 32 7.92 -3.02 -0.95
CA LEU A 32 8.81 -2.14 -0.17
C LEU A 32 8.74 -0.69 -0.66
N ASP A 33 8.69 -0.47 -1.98
CA ASP A 33 8.62 0.87 -2.53
C ASP A 33 7.26 1.55 -2.29
N ILE A 34 6.16 0.79 -2.33
CA ILE A 34 4.83 1.29 -1.95
C ILE A 34 4.83 1.71 -0.48
N ARG A 35 5.35 0.88 0.43
CA ARG A 35 5.48 1.24 1.86
C ARG A 35 6.31 2.50 2.07
N ARG A 36 7.42 2.67 1.35
CA ARG A 36 8.26 3.87 1.43
C ARG A 36 7.53 5.11 0.97
N GLN A 37 6.76 5.02 -0.11
CA GLN A 37 6.00 6.16 -0.65
C GLN A 37 4.83 6.53 0.25
N LEU A 38 4.10 5.56 0.80
CA LEU A 38 3.08 5.81 1.82
C LEU A 38 3.68 6.53 3.05
N ALA A 39 4.81 6.06 3.56
CA ALA A 39 5.49 6.70 4.69
C ALA A 39 5.95 8.14 4.36
N ARG A 40 6.32 8.42 3.11
CA ARG A 40 6.62 9.80 2.66
C ARG A 40 5.36 10.65 2.66
N LEU A 41 4.24 10.15 2.13
CA LEU A 41 2.96 10.85 2.11
C LEU A 41 2.44 11.18 3.53
N GLN A 42 2.62 10.27 4.48
CA GLN A 42 2.26 10.51 5.88
C GLN A 42 3.11 11.59 6.55
N ARG A 43 4.36 11.76 6.13
CA ARG A 43 5.26 12.80 6.65
C ARG A 43 5.05 14.18 6.02
N TYR A 44 4.27 14.30 4.95
CA TYR A 44 3.94 15.61 4.39
C TYR A 44 3.20 16.47 5.44
N PRO A 45 3.65 17.71 5.69
CA PRO A 45 3.00 18.59 6.65
C PRO A 45 1.60 18.98 6.16
N ASP A 46 0.63 19.00 7.07
CA ASP A 46 -0.79 19.30 6.76
C ASP A 46 -0.99 20.71 6.17
N SER A 47 -0.04 21.62 6.38
CA SER A 47 -0.04 22.95 5.76
C SER A 47 0.33 22.95 4.26
N GLU A 48 0.94 21.86 3.76
CA GLU A 48 1.46 21.78 2.39
C GLU A 48 0.71 20.79 1.49
N ILE A 49 -0.22 20.03 2.05
CA ILE A 49 -1.05 19.07 1.32
C ILE A 49 -2.53 19.39 1.56
N ALA A 50 -3.36 19.28 0.52
CA ALA A 50 -4.79 19.44 0.69
C ALA A 50 -5.33 18.36 1.67
N PRO A 51 -6.26 18.71 2.58
CA PRO A 51 -6.78 17.77 3.57
C PRO A 51 -7.41 16.52 2.92
N SER A 52 -8.02 16.69 1.75
CA SER A 52 -8.56 15.57 0.95
C SER A 52 -7.47 14.60 0.48
N LEU A 53 -6.32 15.10 0.05
CA LEU A 53 -5.18 14.26 -0.35
C LEU A 53 -4.53 13.58 0.85
N LYS A 54 -4.49 14.25 2.01
CA LYS A 54 -4.03 13.63 3.26
C LYS A 54 -4.94 12.47 3.68
N GLN A 55 -6.26 12.68 3.59
CA GLN A 55 -7.24 11.64 3.86
C GLN A 55 -7.10 10.48 2.88
N LEU A 56 -6.95 10.76 1.59
CA LEU A 56 -6.69 9.75 0.57
C LEU A 56 -5.41 8.96 0.87
N GLY A 57 -4.33 9.62 1.28
CA GLY A 57 -3.08 8.95 1.67
C GLY A 57 -3.23 8.01 2.86
N ARG A 58 -4.01 8.39 3.87
CA ARG A 58 -4.36 7.50 5.01
C ARG A 58 -5.21 6.32 4.57
N HIS A 59 -6.17 6.55 3.69
CA HIS A 59 -7.00 5.48 3.15
C HIS A 59 -6.15 4.47 2.36
N LEU A 60 -5.26 4.95 1.48
CA LEU A 60 -4.34 4.08 0.73
C LEU A 60 -3.42 3.26 1.63
N GLU A 61 -2.97 3.80 2.77
CA GLU A 61 -2.18 3.04 3.74
C GLU A 61 -2.99 1.90 4.39
N GLN A 62 -4.27 2.12 4.68
CA GLN A 62 -5.16 1.10 5.21
C GLN A 62 -5.39 0.00 4.17
N GLU A 63 -5.72 0.37 2.93
CA GLU A 63 -5.92 -0.58 1.83
C GLU A 63 -4.64 -1.38 1.55
N TRP A 64 -3.48 -0.72 1.54
CA TRP A 64 -2.20 -1.40 1.38
C TRP A 64 -1.93 -2.42 2.49
N THR A 65 -2.24 -2.07 3.73
CA THR A 65 -2.06 -2.98 4.87
C THR A 65 -2.94 -4.22 4.70
N GLN A 66 -4.21 -4.04 4.34
CA GLN A 66 -5.13 -5.16 4.07
C GLN A 66 -4.66 -6.03 2.90
N LEU A 67 -4.28 -5.41 1.78
CA LEU A 67 -3.80 -6.11 0.59
C LEU A 67 -2.52 -6.91 0.88
N HIS A 68 -1.57 -6.30 1.58
CA HIS A 68 -0.32 -6.97 1.95
C HIS A 68 -0.55 -8.15 2.89
N PHE A 69 -1.47 -8.02 3.86
CA PHE A 69 -1.86 -9.14 4.71
C PHE A 69 -2.55 -10.24 3.93
N ALA A 70 -3.51 -9.92 3.06
CA ALA A 70 -4.22 -10.92 2.27
C ALA A 70 -3.27 -11.74 1.37
N ILE A 71 -2.30 -11.08 0.72
CA ILE A 71 -1.32 -11.76 -0.14
C ILE A 71 -0.28 -12.53 0.69
N ALA A 72 0.12 -12.02 1.86
CA ALA A 72 1.05 -12.72 2.75
C ALA A 72 0.41 -13.94 3.43
N ASP A 73 -0.90 -13.89 3.70
CA ASP A 73 -1.68 -14.99 4.27
C ASP A 73 -1.89 -16.11 3.23
N ASP A 74 -2.18 -15.78 1.97
CA ASP A 74 -2.28 -16.73 0.84
C ASP A 74 -0.95 -17.47 0.57
N LEU A 75 0.18 -16.83 0.87
CA LEU A 75 1.52 -17.43 0.79
C LEU A 75 1.91 -18.23 2.04
N SER A 76 1.09 -18.27 3.09
CA SER A 76 1.29 -19.27 4.14
C SER A 76 1.00 -20.62 3.51
N PRO A 77 1.99 -21.53 3.41
CA PRO A 77 1.70 -22.88 2.97
C PRO A 77 0.64 -23.38 3.94
N ASP A 78 -0.48 -23.81 3.39
CA ASP A 78 -1.43 -24.68 4.06
C ASP A 78 -0.61 -25.82 4.67
N THR A 79 -0.21 -25.60 5.92
CA THR A 79 0.17 -26.64 6.86
C THR A 79 -1.16 -27.05 7.51
N GLY A 80 -2.18 -27.24 6.67
CA GLY A 80 -3.26 -28.16 6.91
C GLY A 80 -2.64 -29.54 6.87
N ASP A 81 -2.02 -29.86 8.01
CA ASP A 81 -1.67 -31.17 8.48
C ASP A 81 -2.84 -32.13 8.22
N GLN A 82 -2.90 -32.69 7.01
CA GLN A 82 -3.70 -33.86 6.70
C GLN A 82 -2.84 -35.10 6.95
N LEU A 83 -2.26 -35.18 8.15
CA LEU A 83 -1.98 -36.46 8.78
C LEU A 83 -3.20 -36.80 9.65
N ALA A 84 -4.26 -37.23 8.98
CA ALA A 84 -5.27 -38.07 9.59
C ALA A 84 -4.62 -39.45 9.89
N VAL A 85 -3.82 -39.49 10.95
CA VAL A 85 -3.51 -40.70 11.71
C VAL A 85 -4.40 -40.68 12.94
N PHE A 86 -4.96 -41.85 13.28
CA PHE A 86 -6.04 -42.15 14.24
C PHE A 86 -7.44 -41.96 13.62
N HIS A 87 -8.20 -43.01 13.29
CA HIS A 87 -8.52 -44.18 14.13
C HIS A 87 -8.93 -45.42 13.30
#